data_AF-A0A927NDX1-F1
#
_entry.id   AF-A0A927NDX1-F1
#
_cell.length_a   1.000
_cell.length_b   1.000
_cell.length_c   1.000
_cell.angle_alpha   90.00
_cell.angle_beta   90.00
_cell.angle_gamma   90.00
#
_symmetry.space_group_name_H-M   'P 1'
#
loop_
_entity.id
_entity.type
_entity.pdbx_description
1 polymer ?
#
loop_
_entity_poly.entity_id
_entity_poly.type
_entity_poly.pdbx_seq_one_letter_code
_entity_poly.pdbx_strand_id
1 'polypeptide(L)'
;MKNKRLVAILCVLGFLTVLIIINSTLFTLQSVTINWLTSKSNLQGVKDYQIAEEVELGQSIFLVNKSEVASTLEKANPYLRVVSIETKFPNKLVIHSAERESLYAIKLSDTEYAVLDEMGKVLSITNGSVFDRVESNFGKNPILINFDLPSLSLSSRDFRVGEMVDIKYIVDTLSVISRSLREARYVPTTSKGVISNITISQQSNDSSRADITTRCGIVLSISGIEVKTTDKLRIAFAQYNYYHNLGAVDCEIAVFVDPNTGEVVADPLWE
;
A
#
# COMPACT_ATOMS: atom_id res chain seq x y z
N MET A 1 -15.02 -24.40 65.87
CA MET A 1 -15.41 -24.51 64.43
C MET A 1 -14.99 -23.32 63.56
N LYS A 2 -14.81 -22.09 64.10
CA LYS A 2 -14.41 -20.90 63.32
C LYS A 2 -13.02 -21.01 62.66
N ASN A 3 -12.05 -21.63 63.33
CA ASN A 3 -10.67 -21.69 62.84
C ASN A 3 -10.50 -22.62 61.62
N LYS A 4 -11.31 -23.69 61.50
CA LYS A 4 -11.25 -24.62 60.35
C LYS A 4 -11.73 -23.97 59.04
N ARG A 5 -12.75 -23.11 59.12
CA ARG A 5 -13.24 -22.32 57.97
C ARG A 5 -12.22 -21.27 57.54
N LEU A 6 -11.54 -20.63 58.49
CA LEU A 6 -10.47 -19.67 58.22
C LEU A 6 -9.29 -20.33 57.49
N VAL A 7 -8.82 -21.48 57.99
CA VAL A 7 -7.74 -22.25 57.34
C VAL A 7 -8.14 -22.67 55.93
N ALA A 8 -9.37 -23.14 55.72
CA ALA A 8 -9.86 -23.49 54.39
C ALA A 8 -9.85 -22.31 53.42
N ILE A 9 -10.31 -21.12 53.85
CA ILE A 9 -10.28 -19.90 53.02
C ILE A 9 -8.83 -19.51 52.68
N LEU A 10 -7.92 -19.57 53.65
CA LEU A 10 -6.51 -19.21 53.46
C LEU A 10 -5.80 -20.17 52.49
N CYS A 11 -6.10 -21.47 52.58
CA CYS A 11 -5.61 -22.47 51.63
C CYS A 11 -6.15 -22.22 50.21
N VAL A 12 -7.44 -21.90 50.06
CA VAL A 12 -8.03 -21.58 48.75
C VAL A 12 -7.40 -20.31 48.17
N LEU A 13 -7.22 -19.27 48.98
CA LEU A 13 -6.61 -18.02 48.54
C LEU A 13 -5.15 -18.23 48.13
N GLY A 14 -4.38 -18.98 48.92
CA GLY A 14 -3.00 -19.34 48.58
C GLY A 14 -2.92 -20.15 47.28
N PHE A 15 -3.82 -21.11 47.08
CA PHE A 15 -3.93 -21.86 45.83
C PHE A 15 -4.24 -20.95 44.63
N LEU A 16 -5.19 -20.03 44.77
CA LEU A 16 -5.52 -19.04 43.74
C LEU A 16 -4.31 -18.13 43.41
N THR A 17 -3.57 -17.67 44.41
CA THR A 17 -2.38 -16.85 44.19
C THR A 17 -1.31 -17.60 43.39
N VAL A 18 -1.03 -18.87 43.74
CA VAL A 18 -0.09 -19.71 43.00
C VAL A 18 -0.56 -19.90 41.55
N LEU A 19 -1.85 -20.15 41.34
CA LEU A 19 -2.43 -20.34 40.02
C LEU A 19 -2.32 -19.06 39.15
N ILE A 20 -2.52 -17.89 39.75
CA ILE A 20 -2.34 -16.59 39.07
C ILE A 20 -0.88 -16.39 38.66
N ILE A 21 0.09 -16.70 39.54
CA ILE A 21 1.53 -16.54 39.25
C ILE A 21 1.96 -17.49 38.11
N ILE A 22 1.53 -18.76 38.16
CA ILE A 22 1.83 -19.74 37.12
C ILE A 22 1.23 -19.31 35.79
N ASN A 23 -0.04 -18.89 35.77
CA ASN A 23 -0.64 -18.39 34.54
C ASN A 23 0.07 -17.12 34.02
N SER A 24 0.40 -16.17 34.90
CA SER A 24 1.09 -14.94 34.48
C SER A 24 2.44 -15.26 33.82
N THR A 25 3.20 -16.20 34.36
CA THR A 25 4.50 -16.60 33.80
C THR A 25 4.35 -17.42 32.51
N LEU A 26 3.36 -18.32 32.44
CA LEU A 26 3.09 -19.14 31.25
C LEU A 26 2.61 -18.32 30.05
N PHE A 27 1.79 -17.29 30.29
CA PHE A 27 1.21 -16.43 29.25
C PHE A 27 2.03 -15.17 28.97
N THR A 28 3.26 -15.09 29.50
CA THR A 28 4.20 -14.02 29.15
C THR A 28 4.71 -14.23 27.73
N LEU A 29 4.68 -13.20 26.88
CA LEU A 29 5.20 -13.25 25.51
C LEU A 29 6.71 -13.53 25.51
N GLN A 30 7.10 -14.67 24.93
CA GLN A 30 8.49 -15.14 24.89
C GLN A 30 9.09 -15.16 23.49
N SER A 31 8.28 -15.33 22.45
CA SER A 31 8.79 -15.43 21.08
C SER A 31 7.86 -14.81 20.06
N VAL A 32 8.47 -14.21 19.05
CA VAL A 32 7.83 -13.64 17.88
C VAL A 32 8.42 -14.31 16.66
N THR A 33 7.59 -14.67 15.69
CA THR A 33 8.05 -15.27 14.42
C THR A 33 7.37 -14.57 13.27
N ILE A 34 8.15 -14.23 12.25
CA ILE A 34 7.64 -13.67 10.99
C ILE A 34 7.38 -14.80 10.01
N ASN A 35 6.16 -14.87 9.49
CA ASN A 35 5.74 -15.81 8.46
C ASN A 35 5.44 -15.03 7.17
N TRP A 36 6.24 -15.27 6.14
CA TRP A 36 6.12 -14.57 4.86
C TRP A 36 5.12 -15.25 3.92
N LEU A 37 4.11 -14.50 3.50
CA LEU A 37 3.10 -14.92 2.52
C LEU A 37 3.52 -14.67 1.08
N THR A 38 4.56 -13.86 0.88
CA THR A 38 5.11 -13.50 -0.43
C THR A 38 6.63 -13.64 -0.42
N SER A 39 7.28 -13.47 -1.58
CA SER A 39 8.73 -13.36 -1.66
C SER A 39 9.27 -12.17 -0.85
N LYS A 40 10.54 -12.25 -0.46
CA LYS A 40 11.32 -11.18 0.20
C LYS A 40 12.36 -10.60 -0.75
N SER A 41 11.97 -10.05 -1.89
CA SER A 41 12.91 -9.57 -2.92
C SER A 41 13.72 -8.33 -2.53
N ASN A 42 13.10 -7.34 -1.88
CA ASN A 42 13.73 -6.12 -1.37
C ASN A 42 14.29 -6.32 0.06
N LEU A 43 13.81 -7.34 0.77
CA LEU A 43 14.23 -7.66 2.14
C LEU A 43 15.16 -8.88 2.25
N GLN A 44 15.80 -9.34 1.15
CA GLN A 44 16.67 -10.53 1.17
C GLN A 44 17.80 -10.47 2.20
N GLY A 45 18.33 -9.26 2.46
CA GLY A 45 19.41 -9.05 3.42
C GLY A 45 18.97 -8.93 4.88
N VAL A 46 17.67 -8.78 5.14
CA VAL A 46 17.13 -8.58 6.50
C VAL A 46 16.69 -9.93 7.06
N LYS A 47 17.23 -10.29 8.22
CA LYS A 47 16.88 -11.55 8.88
C LYS A 47 15.61 -11.37 9.70
N ASP A 48 14.76 -12.39 9.72
CA ASP A 48 13.44 -12.32 10.37
C ASP A 48 13.53 -12.01 11.87
N TYR A 49 14.62 -12.39 12.56
CA TYR A 49 14.82 -12.05 13.97
C TYR A 49 15.08 -10.55 14.18
N GLN A 50 15.70 -9.85 13.23
CA GLN A 50 15.97 -8.40 13.35
C GLN A 50 14.66 -7.62 13.29
N ILE A 51 13.71 -8.08 12.47
CA ILE A 51 12.36 -7.52 12.41
C ILE A 51 11.60 -7.85 13.72
N ALA A 52 11.78 -9.06 14.25
CA ALA A 52 11.11 -9.49 15.47
C ALA A 52 11.61 -8.79 16.75
N GLU A 53 12.85 -8.28 16.76
CA GLU A 53 13.44 -7.51 17.87
C GLU A 53 12.71 -6.18 18.13
N GLU A 54 11.98 -5.65 17.15
CA GLU A 54 11.16 -4.44 17.28
C GLU A 54 9.89 -4.65 18.13
N VAL A 55 9.59 -5.89 18.53
CA VAL A 55 8.42 -6.23 19.36
C VAL A 55 8.85 -6.40 20.81
N GLU A 56 8.24 -5.62 21.70
CA GLU A 56 8.50 -5.72 23.15
C GLU A 56 8.04 -7.07 23.73
N LEU A 57 9.01 -7.84 24.22
CA LEU A 57 8.81 -9.11 24.92
C LEU A 57 8.54 -8.89 26.41
N GLY A 58 8.06 -9.93 27.11
CA GLY A 58 7.89 -9.91 28.56
C GLY A 58 6.54 -9.37 29.06
N GLN A 59 5.71 -8.81 28.17
CA GLN A 59 4.32 -8.48 28.48
C GLN A 59 3.40 -9.71 28.42
N SER A 60 2.24 -9.62 29.07
CA SER A 60 1.20 -10.66 28.97
C SER A 60 0.68 -10.73 27.53
N ILE A 61 0.61 -11.95 26.97
CA ILE A 61 0.14 -12.17 25.60
C ILE A 61 -1.32 -11.72 25.38
N PHE A 62 -2.11 -11.65 26.46
CA PHE A 62 -3.48 -11.16 26.44
C PHE A 62 -3.57 -9.63 26.34
N LEU A 63 -2.50 -8.92 26.70
CA LEU A 63 -2.44 -7.46 26.72
C LEU A 63 -1.70 -6.89 25.51
N VAL A 64 -1.11 -7.73 24.67
CA VAL A 64 -0.40 -7.28 23.46
C VAL A 64 -1.37 -6.56 22.52
N ASN A 65 -1.06 -5.29 22.25
CA ASN A 65 -1.78 -4.52 21.26
C ASN A 65 -1.28 -4.83 19.84
N LYS A 66 -2.03 -5.65 19.12
CA LYS A 66 -1.65 -6.11 17.77
C LYS A 66 -1.58 -4.98 16.74
N SER A 67 -2.42 -3.95 16.83
CA SER A 67 -2.37 -2.83 15.88
C SER A 67 -1.14 -1.97 16.08
N GLU A 68 -0.77 -1.74 17.35
CA GLU A 68 0.46 -1.04 17.70
C GLU A 68 1.70 -1.80 17.23
N VAL A 69 1.78 -3.10 17.51
CA VAL A 69 2.85 -3.98 17.01
C VAL A 69 2.96 -3.89 15.48
N ALA A 70 1.83 -3.99 14.76
CA ALA A 70 1.83 -3.86 13.31
C ALA A 70 2.37 -2.49 12.87
N SER A 71 1.91 -1.41 13.49
CA SER A 71 2.33 -0.05 13.14
C SER A 71 3.82 0.21 13.39
N THR A 72 4.37 -0.28 14.51
CA THR A 72 5.79 -0.17 14.84
C THR A 72 6.64 -0.92 13.82
N LEU A 73 6.26 -2.16 13.50
CA LEU A 73 6.97 -3.00 12.54
C LEU A 73 6.98 -2.40 11.13
N GLU A 74 5.82 -1.96 10.64
CA GLU A 74 5.72 -1.35 9.31
C GLU A 74 6.36 0.05 9.22
N LYS A 75 6.56 0.72 10.36
CA LYS A 75 7.28 1.99 10.41
C LYS A 75 8.78 1.78 10.37
N ALA A 76 9.29 0.82 11.14
CA ALA A 76 10.70 0.45 11.15
C ALA A 76 11.13 -0.22 9.84
N ASN A 77 10.21 -0.95 9.19
CA ASN A 77 10.47 -1.69 7.95
C ASN A 77 9.48 -1.27 6.86
N PRO A 78 9.78 -0.24 6.04
CA PRO A 78 8.82 0.33 5.09
C PRO A 78 8.28 -0.65 4.05
N TYR A 79 9.09 -1.64 3.65
CA TYR A 79 8.70 -2.70 2.70
C TYR A 79 7.92 -3.86 3.35
N LEU A 80 7.81 -3.89 4.68
CA LEU A 80 7.01 -4.87 5.39
C LEU A 80 5.54 -4.44 5.37
N ARG A 81 4.65 -5.36 5.05
CA ARG A 81 3.22 -5.25 5.29
C ARG A 81 2.79 -6.35 6.25
N VAL A 82 2.21 -5.97 7.37
CA VAL A 82 1.64 -6.90 8.33
C VAL A 82 0.21 -7.21 7.89
N VAL A 83 -0.02 -8.44 7.45
CA VAL A 83 -1.32 -8.91 6.98
C VAL A 83 -2.20 -9.32 8.16
N SER A 84 -1.61 -10.03 9.13
CA SER A 84 -2.31 -10.40 10.37
C SER A 84 -1.32 -10.80 11.46
N ILE A 85 -1.77 -10.74 12.72
CA ILE A 85 -1.00 -11.20 13.88
C ILE A 85 -1.82 -12.26 14.62
N GLU A 86 -1.34 -13.50 14.58
CA GLU A 86 -1.92 -14.64 15.27
C GLU A 86 -1.23 -14.83 16.63
N THR A 87 -2.04 -15.11 17.65
CA THR A 87 -1.55 -15.51 18.96
C THR A 87 -1.51 -17.02 19.04
N LYS A 88 -0.30 -17.59 19.16
CA LYS A 88 -0.10 -19.02 19.42
C LYS A 88 0.14 -19.23 20.91
N PHE A 89 -0.91 -19.67 21.58
CA PHE A 89 -0.85 -19.95 23.01
C PHE A 89 0.19 -21.03 23.34
N PRO A 90 0.85 -20.94 24.50
CA PRO A 90 0.57 -19.95 25.56
C PRO A 90 1.33 -18.60 25.40
N ASN A 91 2.42 -18.53 24.64
CA ASN A 91 3.41 -17.45 24.78
C ASN A 91 4.06 -16.95 23.46
N LYS A 92 3.46 -17.21 22.30
CA LYS A 92 4.04 -16.90 20.99
C LYS A 92 3.15 -16.01 20.12
N LEU A 93 3.76 -15.07 19.40
CA LEU A 93 3.11 -14.36 18.29
C LEU A 93 3.64 -14.83 16.94
N VAL A 94 2.73 -15.00 16.00
CA VAL A 94 3.05 -15.25 14.59
C VAL A 94 2.54 -14.08 13.77
N ILE A 95 3.46 -13.35 13.16
CA ILE A 95 3.17 -12.20 12.33
C ILE A 95 3.15 -12.70 10.89
N HIS A 96 1.98 -12.71 10.26
CA HIS A 96 1.86 -13.00 8.84
C HIS A 96 2.13 -11.73 8.06
N SER A 97 3.15 -11.78 7.23
CA SER A 97 3.69 -10.61 6.54
C SER A 97 3.75 -10.84 5.05
N ALA A 98 3.60 -9.76 4.29
CA ALA A 98 3.85 -9.71 2.86
C ALA A 98 4.83 -8.57 2.57
N GLU A 99 5.56 -8.67 1.47
CA GLU A 99 6.40 -7.60 0.97
C GLU A 99 5.52 -6.59 0.22
N ARG A 100 5.77 -5.29 0.45
CA ARG A 100 5.18 -4.21 -0.33
C ARG A 100 5.95 -4.06 -1.63
N GLU A 101 5.23 -3.87 -2.72
CA GLU A 101 5.82 -3.59 -4.02
C GLU A 101 5.77 -2.09 -4.30
N SER A 102 6.88 -1.52 -4.75
CA SER A 102 6.89 -0.15 -5.25
C SER A 102 6.09 -0.06 -6.54
N LEU A 103 5.06 0.79 -6.53
CA LEU A 103 4.17 1.00 -7.67
C LEU A 103 4.24 2.42 -8.20
N TYR A 104 4.26 3.43 -7.33
CA TYR A 104 4.24 4.84 -7.73
C TYR A 104 5.50 5.59 -7.29
N ALA A 105 5.81 6.67 -8.00
CA ALA A 105 6.76 7.68 -7.59
C ALA A 105 6.14 9.06 -7.72
N ILE A 106 6.24 9.89 -6.69
CA ILE A 106 5.80 11.29 -6.69
C ILE A 106 7.03 12.19 -6.67
N LYS A 107 7.10 13.14 -7.62
CA LYS A 107 8.16 14.14 -7.66
C LYS A 107 7.96 15.15 -6.52
N LEU A 108 8.98 15.31 -5.66
CA LEU A 108 8.98 16.26 -4.55
C LEU A 108 9.75 17.55 -4.89
N SER A 109 10.83 17.38 -5.64
CA SER A 109 11.69 18.46 -6.14
C SER A 109 12.29 18.03 -7.49
N ASP A 110 13.14 18.86 -8.11
CA ASP A 110 13.76 18.51 -9.39
C ASP A 110 14.56 17.21 -9.35
N THR A 111 15.10 16.88 -8.18
CA THR A 111 15.96 15.71 -8.01
C THR A 111 15.40 14.68 -7.06
N GLU A 112 14.32 14.92 -6.32
CA GLU A 112 13.83 13.98 -5.29
C GLU A 112 12.45 13.41 -5.60
N TYR A 113 12.29 12.12 -5.33
CA TYR A 113 11.06 11.37 -5.54
C TYR A 113 10.73 10.53 -4.31
N ALA A 114 9.47 10.59 -3.87
CA ALA A 114 8.90 9.65 -2.91
C ALA A 114 8.42 8.41 -3.66
N VAL A 115 8.96 7.23 -3.33
CA VAL A 115 8.52 5.95 -3.87
C VAL A 115 7.47 5.36 -2.93
N LEU A 116 6.33 5.00 -3.51
CA LEU A 116 5.14 4.56 -2.79
C LEU A 116 4.69 3.17 -3.25
N ASP A 117 3.97 2.49 -2.37
CA ASP A 117 3.17 1.34 -2.76
C ASP A 117 1.77 1.75 -3.28
N GLU A 118 0.95 0.75 -3.58
CA GLU A 118 -0.41 0.95 -4.11
C GLU A 118 -1.38 1.66 -3.16
N MET A 119 -1.09 1.70 -1.87
CA MET A 119 -1.92 2.32 -0.84
C MET A 119 -1.41 3.70 -0.42
N GLY A 120 -0.24 4.13 -0.91
CA GLY A 120 0.38 5.39 -0.50
C GLY A 120 1.28 5.28 0.74
N LYS A 121 1.78 4.07 1.06
CA LYS A 121 2.87 3.92 2.03
C LYS A 121 4.17 4.40 1.41
N VAL A 122 4.91 5.27 2.10
CA VAL A 122 6.22 5.73 1.65
C VAL A 122 7.29 4.67 1.94
N LEU A 123 7.81 4.06 0.88
CA LEU A 123 8.81 2.99 0.96
C LEU A 123 10.23 3.54 1.04
N SER A 124 10.50 4.59 0.25
CA SER A 124 11.82 5.24 0.19
C SER A 124 11.71 6.64 -0.42
N ILE A 125 12.68 7.50 -0.14
CA ILE A 125 12.90 8.75 -0.87
C ILE A 125 14.22 8.58 -1.63
N THR A 126 14.22 8.84 -2.93
CA THR A 126 15.38 8.63 -3.81
C THR A 126 15.63 9.84 -4.68
N ASN A 127 16.88 9.98 -5.13
CA ASN A 127 17.24 10.97 -6.12
C ASN A 127 16.95 10.50 -7.56
N GLY A 128 16.64 11.44 -8.44
CA GLY A 128 15.99 11.29 -9.75
C GLY A 128 16.75 10.51 -10.83
N SER A 129 18.04 10.24 -10.61
CA SER A 129 18.88 9.49 -11.55
C SER A 129 18.37 8.07 -11.85
N VAL A 130 17.48 7.53 -11.00
CA VAL A 130 16.81 6.24 -11.19
C VAL A 130 15.68 6.30 -12.23
N PHE A 131 15.03 7.45 -12.40
CA PHE A 131 13.90 7.64 -13.31
C PHE A 131 14.32 8.15 -14.69
N ASP A 132 15.49 8.79 -14.79
CA ASP A 132 16.07 9.27 -16.05
C ASP A 132 16.58 8.13 -16.96
N ARG A 133 16.70 6.90 -16.43
CA ARG A 133 17.18 5.71 -17.16
C ARG A 133 16.01 4.82 -17.58
N VAL A 134 15.16 5.32 -18.47
CA VAL A 134 13.90 4.69 -18.89
C VAL A 134 14.11 3.39 -19.69
N GLU A 135 15.22 3.25 -20.41
CA GLU A 135 15.35 2.19 -21.44
C GLU A 135 15.76 0.80 -20.91
N SER A 136 16.37 0.67 -19.73
CA SER A 136 16.91 -0.61 -19.23
C SER A 136 16.05 -1.34 -18.19
N ASN A 137 14.93 -0.74 -17.75
CA ASN A 137 14.16 -1.17 -16.58
C ASN A 137 12.65 -1.30 -16.85
N PHE A 138 12.27 -1.84 -18.01
CA PHE A 138 10.87 -2.12 -18.35
C PHE A 138 10.20 -2.96 -17.26
N GLY A 139 9.07 -2.48 -16.73
CA GLY A 139 8.33 -3.15 -15.65
C GLY A 139 8.95 -3.09 -14.26
N LYS A 140 10.14 -2.50 -14.09
CA LYS A 140 10.82 -2.39 -12.78
C LYS A 140 10.60 -1.03 -12.12
N ASN A 141 10.71 0.05 -12.90
CA ASN A 141 10.57 1.40 -12.37
C ASN A 141 9.12 1.69 -11.94
N PRO A 142 8.90 2.34 -10.79
CA PRO A 142 7.59 2.84 -10.41
C PRO A 142 7.00 3.78 -11.47
N ILE A 143 5.67 3.84 -11.52
CA ILE A 143 4.90 4.75 -12.37
C ILE A 143 5.04 6.16 -11.78
N LEU A 144 5.47 7.12 -12.60
CA LEU A 144 5.48 8.52 -12.17
C LEU A 144 4.03 9.00 -12.03
N ILE A 145 3.69 9.64 -10.91
CA ILE A 145 2.39 10.29 -10.75
C ILE A 145 2.60 11.76 -10.39
N ASN A 146 1.93 12.62 -11.16
CA ASN A 146 1.95 14.07 -11.00
C ASN A 146 0.55 14.55 -10.63
N PHE A 147 0.47 15.47 -9.67
CA PHE A 147 -0.78 16.13 -9.30
C PHE A 147 -0.69 17.59 -9.72
N ASP A 148 -1.39 17.94 -10.79
CA ASP A 148 -1.53 19.30 -11.31
C ASP A 148 -2.85 19.91 -10.82
N LEU A 149 -2.88 20.19 -9.52
CA LEU A 149 -4.06 20.70 -8.82
C LEU A 149 -3.70 22.03 -8.14
N PRO A 150 -4.38 23.15 -8.48
CA PRO A 150 -4.07 24.47 -7.92
C PRO A 150 -4.13 24.53 -6.39
N SER A 151 -4.97 23.71 -5.77
CA SER A 151 -5.19 23.65 -4.32
C SER A 151 -4.21 22.71 -3.58
N LEU A 152 -3.40 21.93 -4.31
CA LEU A 152 -2.50 20.95 -3.72
C LEU A 152 -1.05 21.41 -3.84
N SER A 153 -0.42 21.69 -2.69
CA SER A 153 1.01 21.93 -2.61
C SER A 153 1.67 20.74 -1.93
N LEU A 154 2.59 20.08 -2.64
CA LEU A 154 3.35 18.96 -2.12
C LEU A 154 4.65 19.47 -1.50
N SER A 155 4.95 19.03 -0.29
CA SER A 155 6.22 19.30 0.36
C SER A 155 6.88 17.99 0.79
N SER A 156 8.21 17.97 0.89
CA SER A 156 8.92 16.79 1.38
C SER A 156 8.53 16.38 2.82
N ARG A 157 7.85 17.26 3.57
CA ARG A 157 7.38 16.93 4.93
C ARG A 157 6.15 16.02 4.93
N ASP A 158 5.40 16.01 3.84
CA ASP A 158 4.20 15.20 3.65
C ASP A 158 4.54 13.73 3.34
N PHE A 159 5.83 13.45 3.12
CA PHE A 159 6.37 12.16 2.76
C PHE A 159 7.45 11.74 3.76
N ARG A 160 7.12 10.78 4.61
CA ARG A 160 8.06 10.21 5.59
C ARG A 160 8.17 8.72 5.38
N VAL A 161 9.38 8.23 5.16
CA VAL A 161 9.66 6.80 4.96
C VAL A 161 9.10 6.00 6.13
N GLY A 162 8.36 4.93 5.81
CA GLY A 162 7.69 4.10 6.82
C GLY A 162 6.34 4.64 7.29
N GLU A 163 5.88 5.79 6.79
CA GLU A 163 4.55 6.34 7.09
C GLU A 163 3.66 6.33 5.84
N MET A 164 2.36 6.45 6.05
CA MET A 164 1.42 6.75 4.96
C MET A 164 1.57 8.23 4.61
N VAL A 165 1.32 8.59 3.34
CA VAL A 165 1.25 10.00 2.94
C VAL A 165 0.19 10.75 3.75
N ASP A 166 0.54 11.90 4.32
CA ASP A 166 -0.33 12.71 5.19
C ASP A 166 -1.28 13.63 4.39
N ILE A 167 -1.67 13.18 3.19
CA ILE A 167 -2.59 13.90 2.30
C ILE A 167 -3.65 12.91 1.85
N LYS A 168 -4.82 12.99 2.49
CA LYS A 168 -5.92 12.05 2.28
C LYS A 168 -6.32 11.92 0.80
N TYR A 169 -6.37 13.03 0.07
CA TYR A 169 -6.72 13.04 -1.35
C TYR A 169 -5.77 12.16 -2.19
N ILE A 170 -4.46 12.20 -1.91
CA ILE A 170 -3.46 11.37 -2.61
C ILE A 170 -3.70 9.90 -2.28
N VAL A 171 -3.84 9.56 -1.00
CA VAL A 171 -4.06 8.17 -0.55
C VAL A 171 -5.34 7.59 -1.17
N ASP A 172 -6.44 8.34 -1.15
CA ASP A 172 -7.71 7.92 -1.74
C ASP A 172 -7.56 7.72 -3.26
N THR A 173 -6.94 8.68 -3.95
CA THR A 173 -6.75 8.64 -5.41
C THR A 173 -5.90 7.44 -5.84
N LEU A 174 -4.75 7.24 -5.19
CA LEU A 174 -3.87 6.10 -5.45
C LEU A 174 -4.58 4.77 -5.17
N SER A 175 -5.35 4.69 -4.09
CA SER A 175 -6.11 3.48 -3.74
C SER A 175 -7.19 3.17 -4.79
N VAL A 176 -7.92 4.18 -5.24
CA VAL A 176 -8.95 4.03 -6.29
C VAL A 176 -8.31 3.58 -7.60
N ILE A 177 -7.27 4.26 -8.07
CA ILE A 177 -6.59 3.91 -9.33
C ILE A 177 -6.00 2.50 -9.23
N SER A 178 -5.29 2.17 -8.15
CA SER A 178 -4.67 0.84 -7.99
C SER A 178 -5.70 -0.28 -7.97
N ARG A 179 -6.80 -0.09 -7.24
CA ARG A 179 -7.91 -1.07 -7.21
C ARG A 179 -8.50 -1.24 -8.60
N SER A 180 -8.81 -0.14 -9.28
CA SER A 180 -9.41 -0.17 -10.61
C SER A 180 -8.48 -0.77 -11.68
N LEU A 181 -7.17 -0.51 -11.62
CA LEU A 181 -6.17 -1.16 -12.46
C LEU A 181 -6.16 -2.68 -12.22
N ARG A 182 -6.13 -3.10 -10.96
CA ARG A 182 -6.15 -4.53 -10.58
C ARG A 182 -7.43 -5.22 -11.07
N GLU A 183 -8.58 -4.57 -10.93
CA GLU A 183 -9.87 -5.06 -11.45
C GLU A 183 -9.88 -5.12 -12.99
N ALA A 184 -9.16 -4.22 -13.66
CA ALA A 184 -8.90 -4.26 -15.09
C ALA A 184 -7.80 -5.27 -15.50
N ARG A 185 -7.29 -6.08 -14.55
CA ARG A 185 -6.22 -7.07 -14.72
C ARG A 185 -4.83 -6.50 -14.97
N TYR A 186 -4.63 -5.23 -14.65
CA TYR A 186 -3.32 -4.57 -14.60
C TYR A 186 -2.81 -4.61 -13.16
N VAL A 187 -2.10 -5.69 -12.83
CA VAL A 187 -1.36 -5.86 -11.56
C VAL A 187 -0.06 -5.05 -11.58
N PRO A 188 0.60 -4.77 -10.43
CA PRO A 188 1.74 -3.85 -10.37
C PRO A 188 2.82 -4.05 -11.44
N THR A 189 3.21 -5.30 -11.74
CA THR A 189 4.20 -5.62 -12.78
C THR A 189 3.74 -5.23 -14.18
N THR A 190 2.51 -5.59 -14.56
CA THR A 190 1.91 -5.22 -15.85
C THR A 190 1.63 -3.73 -15.95
N SER A 191 1.18 -3.09 -14.86
CA SER A 191 0.97 -1.65 -14.80
C SER A 191 2.27 -0.89 -15.05
N LYS A 192 3.37 -1.25 -14.36
CA LYS A 192 4.70 -0.67 -14.61
C LYS A 192 5.24 -0.96 -16.01
N GLY A 193 4.83 -2.07 -16.61
CA GLY A 193 5.21 -2.47 -17.96
C GLY A 193 4.51 -1.65 -19.05
N VAL A 194 3.29 -1.16 -18.79
CA VAL A 194 2.48 -0.44 -19.78
C VAL A 194 2.47 1.06 -19.54
N ILE A 195 2.36 1.48 -18.28
CA ILE A 195 2.18 2.89 -17.89
C ILE A 195 3.55 3.51 -17.60
N SER A 196 3.79 4.70 -18.17
CA SER A 196 4.97 5.51 -17.89
C SER A 196 4.67 6.58 -16.85
N ASN A 197 3.57 7.32 -17.02
CA ASN A 197 3.17 8.45 -16.19
C ASN A 197 1.66 8.51 -16.01
N ILE A 198 1.21 9.03 -14.87
CA ILE A 198 -0.18 9.40 -14.61
C ILE A 198 -0.19 10.86 -14.16
N THR A 199 -0.95 11.71 -14.84
CA THR A 199 -1.17 13.10 -14.41
C THR A 199 -2.60 13.25 -13.94
N ILE A 200 -2.79 13.71 -12.70
CA ILE A 200 -4.09 14.03 -12.13
C ILE A 200 -4.26 15.54 -12.17
N SER A 201 -5.26 16.03 -12.89
CA SER A 201 -5.53 17.45 -13.07
C SER A 201 -6.98 17.79 -12.74
N GLN A 202 -7.24 19.07 -12.42
CA GLN A 202 -8.61 19.54 -12.18
C GLN A 202 -9.29 19.84 -13.52
N GLN A 203 -10.49 19.30 -13.71
CA GLN A 203 -11.37 19.61 -14.83
C GLN A 203 -12.43 20.63 -14.38
N SER A 204 -13.04 21.34 -15.34
CA SER A 204 -14.18 22.23 -15.08
C SER A 204 -15.27 21.51 -14.28
N ASN A 205 -15.86 22.18 -13.28
CA ASN A 205 -16.87 21.67 -12.33
C ASN A 205 -16.34 20.73 -11.22
N ASP A 206 -15.13 20.96 -10.70
CA ASP A 206 -14.57 20.24 -9.53
C ASP A 206 -14.36 18.72 -9.70
N SER A 207 -14.50 18.21 -10.91
CA SER A 207 -14.14 16.82 -11.22
C SER A 207 -12.65 16.72 -11.56
N SER A 208 -11.99 15.63 -11.19
CA SER A 208 -10.59 15.40 -11.56
C SER A 208 -10.51 14.56 -12.84
N ARG A 209 -9.52 14.86 -13.68
CA ARG A 209 -9.14 14.06 -14.86
C ARG A 209 -7.84 13.33 -14.56
N ALA A 210 -7.72 12.09 -15.04
CA ALA A 210 -6.47 11.35 -15.04
C ALA A 210 -6.00 11.09 -16.47
N ASP A 211 -4.82 11.58 -16.82
CA ASP A 211 -4.15 11.28 -18.06
C ASP A 211 -3.09 10.21 -17.81
N ILE A 212 -3.33 9.01 -18.31
CA ILE A 212 -2.42 7.86 -18.19
C ILE A 212 -1.62 7.77 -19.48
N THR A 213 -0.37 8.18 -19.44
CA THR A 213 0.57 8.00 -20.55
C THR A 213 1.15 6.60 -20.50
N THR A 214 1.06 5.89 -21.61
CA THR A 214 1.68 4.57 -21.77
C THR A 214 3.10 4.70 -22.29
N ARG A 215 3.89 3.62 -22.19
CA ARG A 215 5.28 3.59 -22.65
C ARG A 215 5.43 3.68 -24.17
N CYS A 216 4.36 3.41 -24.94
CA CYS A 216 4.36 3.57 -26.39
C CYS A 216 3.74 4.90 -26.85
N GLY A 217 3.53 5.86 -25.93
CA GLY A 217 3.06 7.22 -26.26
C GLY A 217 1.54 7.38 -26.30
N ILE A 218 0.75 6.30 -26.24
CA ILE A 218 -0.72 6.40 -26.16
C ILE A 218 -1.10 7.01 -24.81
N VAL A 219 -1.94 8.03 -24.81
CA VAL A 219 -2.50 8.71 -23.64
C VAL A 219 -3.95 8.27 -23.45
N LEU A 220 -4.31 7.83 -22.24
CA LEU A 220 -5.67 7.49 -21.85
C LEU A 220 -6.20 8.57 -20.92
N SER A 221 -7.17 9.34 -21.40
CA SER A 221 -7.65 10.55 -20.77
C SER A 221 -9.00 10.33 -20.11
N ILE A 222 -8.97 10.09 -18.81
CA ILE A 222 -10.11 9.63 -18.02
C ILE A 222 -10.73 10.82 -17.30
N SER A 223 -11.89 11.28 -17.76
CA SER A 223 -12.63 12.38 -17.12
C SER A 223 -13.44 11.91 -15.92
N GLY A 224 -13.45 12.68 -14.84
CA GLY A 224 -14.22 12.41 -13.63
C GLY A 224 -13.84 11.09 -12.96
N ILE A 225 -12.61 11.00 -12.47
CA ILE A 225 -12.05 9.78 -11.85
C ILE A 225 -12.80 9.33 -10.60
N GLU A 226 -13.70 10.13 -10.07
CA GLU A 226 -14.53 9.84 -8.90
C GLU A 226 -15.70 8.93 -9.25
N VAL A 227 -16.05 8.81 -10.53
CA VAL A 227 -17.25 8.10 -11.01
C VAL A 227 -16.86 6.98 -11.97
N LYS A 228 -17.30 5.75 -11.68
CA LYS A 228 -17.13 4.55 -12.54
C LYS A 228 -15.69 4.33 -13.03
N THR A 229 -14.69 4.64 -12.20
CA THR A 229 -13.26 4.60 -12.55
C THR A 229 -12.81 3.24 -13.04
N THR A 230 -13.29 2.16 -12.42
CA THR A 230 -13.00 0.78 -12.87
C THR A 230 -13.48 0.54 -14.29
N ASP A 231 -14.73 0.88 -14.60
CA ASP A 231 -15.30 0.66 -15.94
C ASP A 231 -14.58 1.51 -16.99
N LYS A 232 -14.26 2.76 -16.65
CA LYS A 232 -13.43 3.65 -17.48
C LYS A 232 -12.06 3.04 -17.76
N LEU A 233 -11.34 2.58 -16.74
CA LEU A 233 -10.03 1.96 -16.93
C LEU A 233 -10.13 0.68 -17.77
N ARG A 234 -11.14 -0.15 -17.56
CA ARG A 234 -11.36 -1.36 -18.37
C ARG A 234 -11.53 -1.04 -19.85
N ILE A 235 -12.37 -0.05 -20.18
CA ILE A 235 -12.60 0.36 -21.57
C ILE A 235 -11.35 1.06 -22.14
N ALA A 236 -10.72 1.94 -21.37
CA ALA A 236 -9.49 2.64 -21.76
C ALA A 236 -8.40 1.64 -22.17
N PHE A 237 -8.16 0.61 -21.34
CA PHE A 237 -7.15 -0.40 -21.64
C PHE A 237 -7.58 -1.37 -22.74
N ALA A 238 -8.87 -1.63 -22.93
CA ALA A 238 -9.34 -2.38 -24.10
C ALA A 238 -9.03 -1.63 -25.41
N GLN A 239 -9.28 -0.32 -25.44
CA GLN A 239 -8.94 0.54 -26.58
C GLN A 239 -7.42 0.65 -26.78
N TYR A 240 -6.67 0.86 -25.70
CA TYR A 240 -5.20 0.81 -25.74
C TYR A 240 -4.70 -0.45 -26.43
N ASN A 241 -5.16 -1.64 -26.01
CA ASN A 241 -4.71 -2.89 -26.60
C ASN A 241 -5.07 -2.99 -28.09
N TYR A 242 -6.25 -2.51 -28.49
CA TYR A 242 -6.66 -2.45 -29.90
C TYR A 242 -5.69 -1.58 -30.73
N TYR A 243 -5.46 -0.34 -30.31
CA TYR A 243 -4.61 0.60 -31.05
C TYR A 243 -3.12 0.25 -31.00
N HIS A 244 -2.64 -0.26 -29.86
CA HIS A 244 -1.28 -0.76 -29.73
C HIS A 244 -1.01 -1.89 -30.72
N ASN A 245 -1.96 -2.82 -30.90
CA ASN A 245 -1.83 -3.91 -31.87
C ASN A 245 -1.86 -3.42 -33.33
N LEU A 246 -2.44 -2.25 -33.60
CA LEU A 246 -2.37 -1.58 -34.91
C LEU A 246 -1.07 -0.79 -35.11
N GLY A 247 -0.20 -0.74 -34.10
CA GLY A 247 1.05 0.03 -34.15
C GLY A 247 0.87 1.53 -33.93
N ALA A 248 -0.27 1.96 -33.36
CA ALA A 248 -0.48 3.36 -33.02
C ALA A 248 0.50 3.81 -31.92
N VAL A 249 1.02 5.02 -32.09
CA VAL A 249 1.87 5.73 -31.14
C VAL A 249 1.40 7.19 -31.06
N ASP A 250 1.68 7.85 -29.95
CA ASP A 250 1.43 9.29 -29.75
C ASP A 250 -0.03 9.73 -30.02
N CYS A 251 -0.99 8.97 -29.51
CA CYS A 251 -2.42 9.22 -29.70
C CYS A 251 -3.19 9.31 -28.38
N GLU A 252 -4.34 9.98 -28.35
CA GLU A 252 -5.10 10.27 -27.11
C GLU A 252 -6.52 9.70 -27.12
N ILE A 253 -6.83 8.77 -26.21
CA ILE A 253 -8.16 8.17 -26.06
C ILE A 253 -8.87 8.85 -24.90
N ALA A 254 -9.93 9.62 -25.18
CA ALA A 254 -10.78 10.17 -24.15
C ALA A 254 -11.76 9.10 -23.64
N VAL A 255 -11.92 9.00 -22.32
CA VAL A 255 -12.84 8.07 -21.67
C VAL A 255 -13.67 8.79 -20.62
N PHE A 256 -14.99 8.76 -20.80
CA PHE A 256 -15.93 9.53 -19.98
C PHE A 256 -17.27 8.80 -19.83
N VAL A 257 -18.13 9.32 -18.95
CA VAL A 257 -19.52 8.87 -18.86
C VAL A 257 -20.36 9.73 -19.79
N ASP A 258 -21.04 9.12 -20.76
CA ASP A 258 -21.96 9.83 -21.64
C ASP A 258 -23.12 10.40 -20.79
N PRO A 259 -23.36 11.73 -20.83
CA PRO A 259 -24.38 12.37 -20.00
C PRO A 259 -25.81 11.94 -20.36
N ASN A 260 -26.05 11.44 -21.57
CA ASN A 260 -27.38 11.05 -22.03
C ASN A 260 -27.74 9.62 -21.63
N THR A 261 -26.76 8.71 -21.72
CA THR A 261 -26.97 7.26 -21.49
C THR A 261 -26.49 6.80 -20.12
N GLY A 262 -25.58 7.55 -19.49
CA GLY A 262 -24.89 7.14 -18.26
C GLY A 262 -23.90 5.99 -18.48
N GLU A 263 -23.66 5.58 -19.72
CA GLU A 263 -22.70 4.54 -20.09
C GLU A 263 -21.28 5.11 -20.17
N VAL A 264 -20.29 4.24 -19.98
CA VAL A 264 -18.89 4.63 -20.14
C VAL A 264 -18.52 4.44 -21.60
N VAL A 265 -18.03 5.50 -22.22
CA VAL A 265 -17.64 5.54 -23.64
C VAL A 265 -16.17 5.92 -23.77
N ALA A 266 -15.55 5.48 -24.86
CA ALA A 266 -14.21 5.87 -25.22
C ALA A 266 -14.21 6.42 -26.65
N ASP A 267 -13.55 7.55 -26.84
CA ASP A 267 -13.49 8.29 -28.09
C ASP A 267 -12.03 8.61 -28.45
N PRO A 268 -11.49 8.08 -29.56
CA PRO A 268 -10.17 8.45 -30.03
C PRO A 268 -10.16 9.91 -30.50
N LEU A 269 -9.30 10.75 -29.93
CA LEU A 269 -9.20 12.17 -30.26
C LEU A 269 -8.23 12.47 -31.41
N TRP A 270 -7.93 11.47 -32.24
CA TRP A 270 -7.04 11.60 -33.39
C TRP A 270 -7.70 11.01 -34.63
N GLU A 271 -7.63 11.74 -35.75
CA GLU A 271 -8.00 11.27 -37.08
C GLU A 271 -6.77 10.81 -37.87
#